data_AF-A0A9E5GGW0-F1
#
_entry.id   AF-A0A9E5GGW0-F1
#
_cell.length_a   1.000
_cell.length_b   1.000
_cell.length_c   1.000
_cell.angle_alpha   90.00
_cell.angle_beta   90.00
_cell.angle_gamma   90.00
#
_symmetry.space_group_name_H-M   'P 1'
#
loop_
_entity.id
_entity.type
_entity.pdbx_description
1 polymer ?
#
loop_
_entity_poly.entity_id
_entity_poly.type
_entity_poly.pdbx_seq_one_letter_code
_entity_poly.pdbx_strand_id
1 'polypeptide(L)'
;MKENTRSKSYVERARDFRAQGFNCAQAVACTFAQEVGLDEQTLFRMVAGFGGGMGFHKATCGAISGAAVIVGLMTSATAVDTISKTTTYSRIGSIVDAFYAKNKSLVCRE
;
A
#
# COMPACT_ATOMS: atom_id res chain seq x y z
N MET A 1 6.79 -1.46 -23.87
CA MET A 1 5.39 -1.68 -23.43
C MET A 1 5.13 -0.87 -22.16
N LYS A 2 4.82 0.43 -22.26
CA LYS A 2 4.54 1.29 -21.08
C LYS A 2 3.33 2.22 -21.28
N GLU A 3 2.50 2.00 -22.31
CA GLU A 3 1.48 2.98 -22.73
C GLU A 3 0.09 2.80 -22.09
N ASN A 4 -0.24 1.66 -21.44
CA ASN A 4 -1.64 1.33 -21.13
C ASN A 4 -2.04 1.41 -19.64
N THR A 5 -1.16 1.88 -18.75
CA THR A 5 -1.44 1.86 -17.30
C THR A 5 -2.30 3.04 -16.83
N ARG A 6 -2.43 4.12 -17.63
CA ARG A 6 -3.13 5.36 -17.23
C ARG A 6 -4.66 5.32 -17.41
N SER A 7 -5.18 4.36 -18.18
CA SER A 7 -6.63 4.21 -18.46
C SER A 7 -7.35 3.34 -17.42
N LYS A 8 -6.62 2.47 -16.71
CA LYS A 8 -7.19 1.53 -15.74
C LYS A 8 -7.39 2.17 -14.38
N SER A 9 -8.49 1.85 -13.72
CA SER A 9 -8.74 2.24 -12.32
C SER A 9 -7.67 1.65 -11.38
N TYR A 10 -7.48 2.26 -10.21
CA TYR A 10 -6.58 1.73 -9.19
C TYR A 10 -6.95 0.29 -8.77
N VAL A 11 -8.24 -0.03 -8.72
CA VAL A 11 -8.72 -1.37 -8.37
C VAL A 11 -8.31 -2.39 -9.42
N GLU A 12 -8.46 -2.08 -10.71
CA GLU A 12 -8.05 -2.97 -11.80
C GLU A 12 -6.53 -3.18 -11.82
N ARG A 13 -5.75 -2.11 -11.65
CA ARG A 13 -4.29 -2.21 -11.57
C ARG A 13 -3.83 -3.09 -10.41
N ALA A 14 -4.42 -2.93 -9.22
CA ALA A 14 -4.10 -3.77 -8.07
C ALA A 14 -4.45 -5.25 -8.33
N ARG A 15 -5.58 -5.52 -9.00
CA ARG A 15 -5.96 -6.89 -9.41
C ARG A 15 -4.98 -7.47 -10.43
N ASP A 16 -4.55 -6.69 -11.42
CA ASP A 16 -3.57 -7.11 -12.42
C ASP A 16 -2.23 -7.46 -11.78
N PHE A 17 -1.73 -6.65 -10.84
CA PHE A 17 -0.52 -6.98 -10.09
C PHE A 17 -0.69 -8.27 -9.28
N ARG A 18 -1.83 -8.42 -8.60
CA ARG A 18 -2.09 -9.62 -7.80
C ARG A 18 -2.15 -10.89 -8.65
N ALA A 19 -2.70 -10.80 -9.87
CA ALA A 19 -2.74 -11.88 -10.84
C ALA A 19 -1.35 -12.25 -11.38
N GLN A 20 -0.42 -11.29 -11.43
CA GLN A 20 0.98 -11.50 -11.80
C GLN A 20 1.84 -12.10 -10.65
N GLY A 21 1.24 -12.44 -9.50
CA GLY A 21 1.94 -13.07 -8.38
C GLY A 21 2.52 -12.10 -7.35
N PHE A 22 2.21 -10.81 -7.45
CA PHE A 22 2.60 -9.83 -6.45
C PHE A 22 1.91 -10.16 -5.12
N ASN A 23 2.58 -9.95 -4.00
CA ASN A 23 1.92 -10.03 -2.70
C ASN A 23 0.92 -8.85 -2.52
N CYS A 24 0.07 -8.92 -1.49
CA CYS A 24 -0.96 -7.89 -1.27
C CYS A 24 -0.38 -6.47 -1.10
N ALA A 25 0.75 -6.33 -0.40
CA ALA A 25 1.41 -5.04 -0.21
C ALA A 25 1.99 -4.50 -1.52
N GLN A 26 2.64 -5.36 -2.30
CA GLN A 26 3.20 -5.03 -3.61
C GLN A 26 2.11 -4.60 -4.58
N ALA A 27 1.01 -5.35 -4.67
CA ALA A 27 -0.12 -5.00 -5.53
C ALA A 27 -0.71 -3.61 -5.20
N VAL A 28 -0.85 -3.29 -3.91
CA VAL A 28 -1.33 -1.97 -3.48
C VAL A 28 -0.27 -0.89 -3.75
N ALA A 29 0.97 -1.06 -3.29
CA ALA A 29 1.98 -0.01 -3.42
C ALA A 29 2.33 0.31 -4.88
N CYS A 30 2.56 -0.72 -5.71
CA CYS A 30 2.88 -0.56 -7.13
C CYS A 30 1.74 0.12 -7.92
N THR A 31 0.49 0.02 -7.45
CA THR A 31 -0.65 0.75 -8.04
C THR A 31 -0.49 2.28 -7.93
N PHE A 32 0.24 2.78 -6.93
CA PHE A 32 0.42 4.22 -6.71
C PHE A 32 1.82 4.73 -7.09
N ALA A 33 2.63 3.92 -7.79
CA ALA A 33 4.01 4.29 -8.16
C ALA A 33 4.12 5.67 -8.84
N GLN A 34 3.23 5.94 -9.81
CA GLN A 34 3.18 7.22 -10.51
C GLN A 34 2.79 8.39 -9.60
N GLU A 35 1.87 8.17 -8.65
CA GLU A 35 1.37 9.21 -7.75
C GLU A 35 2.44 9.66 -6.74
N VAL A 36 3.34 8.74 -6.36
CA VAL A 36 4.43 9.02 -5.41
C VAL A 36 5.76 9.31 -6.10
N GLY A 37 5.78 9.38 -7.44
CA GLY A 37 6.98 9.70 -8.22
C GLY A 37 8.10 8.66 -8.11
N LEU A 38 7.80 7.42 -7.73
CA LEU A 38 8.77 6.33 -7.65
C LEU A 38 8.54 5.33 -8.77
N ASP A 39 9.62 4.65 -9.19
CA ASP A 39 9.47 3.52 -10.09
C ASP A 39 8.85 2.32 -9.37
N GLU A 40 8.12 1.52 -10.14
CA GLU A 40 7.41 0.35 -9.64
C GLU A 40 8.33 -0.68 -8.99
N GLN A 41 9.56 -0.85 -9.49
CA GLN A 41 10.50 -1.86 -8.98
C GLN A 41 11.03 -1.47 -7.59
N THR A 42 11.27 -0.19 -7.36
CA THR A 42 11.63 0.34 -6.03
C THR A 42 10.53 0.03 -5.01
N LEU A 43 9.28 0.35 -5.33
CA LEU A 43 8.14 0.01 -4.44
C LEU A 43 7.98 -1.49 -4.27
N PHE A 44 8.08 -2.27 -5.35
CA PHE A 44 7.99 -3.73 -5.32
C PHE A 44 8.97 -4.35 -4.33
N ARG A 45 10.23 -3.88 -4.35
CA ARG A 45 11.29 -4.33 -3.44
C ARG A 45 11.05 -3.84 -2.01
N MET A 46 10.67 -2.57 -1.85
CA MET A 46 10.44 -1.94 -0.54
C MET A 46 9.38 -2.68 0.28
N VAL A 47 8.33 -3.17 -0.37
CA VAL A 47 7.19 -3.80 0.33
C VAL A 47 7.17 -5.34 0.21
N ALA A 48 8.22 -5.96 -0.32
CA ALA A 48 8.30 -7.41 -0.51
C ALA A 48 8.14 -8.20 0.80
N GLY A 49 8.70 -7.67 1.90
CA GLY A 49 8.68 -8.33 3.21
C GLY A 49 7.29 -8.45 3.86
N PHE A 50 6.31 -7.64 3.44
CA PHE A 50 4.97 -7.63 4.06
C PHE A 50 4.04 -8.78 3.62
N GLY A 51 4.48 -9.62 2.67
CA GLY A 51 3.67 -10.74 2.15
C GLY A 51 3.23 -11.73 3.25
N GLY A 52 2.00 -12.26 3.19
CA GLY A 52 1.47 -13.14 4.24
C GLY A 52 1.37 -12.49 5.62
N GLY A 53 1.37 -11.15 5.66
CA GLY A 53 1.30 -10.34 6.87
C GLY A 53 2.63 -10.12 7.58
N MET A 54 3.72 -9.99 6.82
CA MET A 54 5.13 -9.85 7.23
C MET A 54 5.98 -11.13 7.17
N GLY A 55 5.88 -11.93 6.12
CA GLY A 55 6.62 -13.18 5.99
C GLY A 55 5.85 -14.36 6.59
N PHE A 56 4.56 -14.46 6.25
CA PHE A 56 3.68 -15.58 6.63
C PHE A 56 3.40 -15.74 8.13
N HIS A 57 3.74 -14.75 8.95
CA HIS A 57 3.35 -14.71 10.36
C HIS A 57 1.86 -14.46 10.58
N LYS A 58 1.07 -14.25 9.51
CA LYS A 58 -0.39 -14.11 9.58
C LYS A 58 -0.86 -12.95 10.48
N ALA A 59 0.02 -11.97 10.70
CA ALA A 59 -0.21 -10.80 11.53
C ALA A 59 -0.89 -9.70 10.69
N THR A 60 -0.41 -8.46 10.72
CA THR A 60 -1.05 -7.32 10.04
C THR A 60 -1.22 -7.52 8.53
N CYS A 61 -2.39 -7.15 7.99
CA CYS A 61 -2.73 -7.26 6.58
C CYS A 61 -1.73 -6.53 5.67
N GLY A 62 -1.13 -7.26 4.73
CA GLY A 62 -0.14 -6.69 3.80
C GLY A 62 -0.70 -5.59 2.90
N ALA A 63 -1.98 -5.65 2.49
CA ALA A 63 -2.59 -4.59 1.69
C ALA A 63 -2.61 -3.24 2.45
N ILE A 64 -2.94 -3.28 3.75
CA ILE A 64 -2.92 -2.10 4.61
C ILE A 64 -1.49 -1.61 4.86
N SER A 65 -0.53 -2.52 5.06
CA SER A 65 0.88 -2.15 5.16
C SER A 65 1.39 -1.44 3.89
N GLY A 66 1.02 -1.95 2.71
CA GLY A 66 1.33 -1.29 1.43
C GLY A 66 0.69 0.09 1.31
N ALA A 67 -0.58 0.24 1.71
CA ALA A 67 -1.26 1.54 1.73
C ALA A 67 -0.58 2.52 2.70
N ALA A 68 -0.14 2.07 3.88
CA ALA A 68 0.57 2.89 4.85
C ALA A 68 1.89 3.45 4.29
N VAL A 69 2.63 2.65 3.51
CA VAL A 69 3.83 3.12 2.80
C VAL A 69 3.49 4.25 1.83
N ILE A 70 2.45 4.07 0.99
CA ILE A 70 2.04 5.08 0.02
C ILE A 70 1.58 6.37 0.70
N VAL A 71 0.76 6.29 1.75
CA VAL A 71 0.33 7.47 2.50
C VAL A 71 1.53 8.20 3.07
N GLY A 72 2.48 7.50 3.68
CA GLY A 72 3.72 8.09 4.19
C GLY A 72 4.51 8.83 3.11
N LEU A 73 4.65 8.25 1.91
CA LEU A 73 5.32 8.89 0.78
C LEU A 73 4.61 10.15 0.29
N MET A 74 3.28 10.22 0.41
CA MET A 74 2.50 11.39 -0.02
C MET A 74 2.44 12.51 1.03
N THR A 75 2.53 12.18 2.32
CA THR A 75 2.20 13.14 3.39
C THR A 75 3.34 13.43 4.35
N SER A 76 4.37 12.60 4.43
CA SER A 76 5.50 12.82 5.35
C SER A 76 6.45 13.88 4.81
N ALA A 77 6.99 14.70 5.71
CA ALA A 77 8.18 15.49 5.41
C ALA A 77 9.42 14.58 5.30
N THR A 78 10.50 15.12 4.71
CA THR A 78 11.82 14.47 4.59
C THR A 78 12.70 14.65 5.83
N ALA A 79 12.18 15.32 6.86
CA ALA A 79 12.83 15.53 8.16
C ALA A 79 11.81 15.32 9.29
N VAL A 80 12.28 15.29 10.53
CA VAL A 80 11.40 15.15 11.69
C VAL A 80 10.50 16.38 11.79
N ASP A 81 9.22 16.18 11.49
CA ASP A 81 8.19 17.21 11.57
C ASP A 81 6.89 16.62 12.15
N THR A 82 6.36 17.27 13.18
CA THR A 82 5.20 16.80 13.93
C THR A 82 3.91 16.94 13.12
N ILE A 83 3.83 17.96 12.26
CA ILE A 83 2.61 18.25 11.49
C ILE A 83 2.40 17.20 10.41
N SER A 84 3.42 16.91 9.61
CA SER A 84 3.37 15.86 8.57
C SER A 84 3.18 14.47 9.16
N LYS A 85 3.78 14.15 10.32
CA LYS A 85 3.52 12.90 11.05
C LYS A 85 2.06 12.76 11.45
N THR A 86 1.50 13.80 12.07
CA THR A 86 0.08 13.80 12.50
C THR A 86 -0.85 13.67 11.30
N THR A 87 -0.54 14.35 10.21
CA THR A 87 -1.27 14.23 8.94
C THR A 87 -1.22 12.81 8.40
N THR A 88 -0.02 12.19 8.38
CA THR A 88 0.18 10.81 7.94
C THR A 88 -0.67 9.84 8.77
N TYR A 89 -0.65 9.96 10.10
CA TYR A 89 -1.43 9.13 11.01
C TYR A 89 -2.93 9.28 10.81
N SER A 90 -3.41 10.52 10.67
CA SER A 90 -4.83 10.81 10.42
C SER A 90 -5.31 10.18 9.11
N ARG A 91 -4.51 10.29 8.03
CA ARG A 91 -4.85 9.76 6.70
C ARG A 91 -4.87 8.23 6.67
N ILE A 92 -3.82 7.58 7.18
CA ILE A 92 -3.80 6.11 7.23
C ILE A 92 -4.86 5.56 8.20
N GLY A 93 -5.09 6.24 9.33
CA GLY A 93 -6.15 5.88 10.29
C GLY A 93 -7.52 5.84 9.62
N SER A 94 -7.87 6.87 8.85
CA SER A 94 -9.15 6.91 8.11
C SER A 94 -9.29 5.76 7.11
N ILE A 95 -8.21 5.37 6.44
CA ILE A 95 -8.21 4.22 5.50
C ILE A 95 -8.37 2.91 6.26
N VAL A 96 -7.67 2.75 7.38
CA VAL A 96 -7.74 1.56 8.25
C VAL A 96 -9.13 1.40 8.83
N ASP A 97 -9.76 2.46 9.32
CA ASP A 97 -11.12 2.44 9.86
C ASP A 97 -12.14 2.05 8.80
N ALA A 98 -12.04 2.63 7.60
CA ALA A 98 -12.91 2.27 6.47
C ALA A 98 -12.71 0.81 6.03
N PHE A 99 -11.47 0.31 6.06
CA PHE A 99 -11.18 -1.10 5.77
C PHE A 99 -11.76 -2.01 6.85
N TYR A 100 -11.56 -1.68 8.13
CA TYR A 100 -12.05 -2.47 9.25
C TYR A 100 -13.58 -2.50 9.29
N ALA A 101 -14.25 -1.38 9.01
CA ALA A 101 -15.70 -1.32 8.94
C ALA A 101 -16.29 -2.33 7.94
N LYS A 102 -15.58 -2.61 6.84
CA LYS A 102 -16.00 -3.56 5.79
C LYS A 102 -15.56 -4.99 6.06
N ASN A 103 -14.31 -5.18 6.50
CA ASN A 103 -13.69 -6.51 6.58
C ASN A 103 -13.66 -7.09 8.00
N LYS A 104 -13.92 -6.28 9.03
CA LYS A 104 -13.97 -6.66 10.45
C LYS A 104 -12.67 -7.19 11.07
N SER A 105 -11.58 -7.28 10.32
CA SER A 105 -10.23 -7.55 10.84
C SER A 105 -9.16 -6.78 10.07
N LEU A 106 -8.01 -6.60 10.75
CA LEU A 106 -6.74 -6.15 10.14
C LEU A 106 -5.70 -7.28 10.14
N VAL A 107 -6.05 -8.46 10.66
CA VAL A 107 -5.17 -9.61 10.74
C VAL A 107 -5.30 -10.40 9.44
N CYS A 108 -4.17 -10.70 8.81
CA CYS A 108 -4.07 -11.26 7.47
C CYS A 108 -4.67 -12.66 7.31
N ARG A 109 -4.79 -13.42 8.41
CA ARG A 109 -5.44 -14.76 8.40
C ARG A 109 -6.96 -14.70 8.58
N GLU A 110 -7.49 -13.54 8.94
CA GLU A 110 -8.89 -13.33 9.32
C GLU A 110 -9.67 -12.66 8.18
#